data_AF-A0A838VNM7-F1
#
_entry.id   AF-A0A838VNM7-F1
#
_cell.length_a   1.000
_cell.length_b   1.000
_cell.length_c   1.000
_cell.angle_alpha   90.00
_cell.angle_beta   90.00
_cell.angle_gamma   90.00
#
_symmetry.space_group_name_H-M   'P 1'
#
loop_
_entity.id
_entity.type
_entity.pdbx_description
1 polymer ?
#
loop_
_entity_poly.entity_id
_entity_poly.type
_entity_poly.pdbx_seq_one_letter_code
_entity_poly.pdbx_strand_id
1 'polypeptide(L)' 'VDPVLFPQKILMLIGDQDGSCRIFNPVSDYQLVVSHSNYQAAQEWLLEDEYERVKGQLLAEEVM' A
#
# COMPACT_ATOMS: atom_id res chain seq x y z
N VAL A 1 -7.76 10.61 -22.31
CA VAL A 1 -7.51 9.87 -21.06
C VAL A 1 -7.93 8.44 -21.31
N ASP A 2 -7.00 7.49 -21.30
CA ASP A 2 -7.31 6.08 -21.56
C ASP A 2 -8.12 5.49 -20.38
N PRO A 3 -9.32 4.93 -20.63
CA PRO A 3 -10.19 4.38 -19.59
C PRO A 3 -9.78 2.97 -19.08
N VAL A 4 -8.53 2.52 -19.32
CA VAL A 4 -8.23 1.07 -19.44
C VAL A 4 -7.63 0.40 -18.20
N LEU A 5 -7.34 1.09 -17.10
CA LEU A 5 -6.77 0.45 -15.89
C LEU A 5 -7.69 0.60 -14.67
N PHE A 6 -8.92 0.14 -14.82
CA PHE A 6 -9.85 0.02 -13.71
C PHE A 6 -10.19 -1.45 -13.43
N PRO A 7 -10.07 -1.93 -12.18
CA PRO A 7 -9.54 -1.20 -11.02
C PRO A 7 -8.02 -1.05 -11.06
N GLN A 8 -7.51 0.10 -10.62
CA GLN A 8 -6.07 0.24 -10.37
C GLN A 8 -5.68 -0.74 -9.26
N LYS A 9 -4.69 -1.59 -9.55
CA LYS A 9 -4.14 -2.52 -8.55
C LYS A 9 -3.30 -1.71 -7.56
N ILE A 10 -3.82 -1.50 -6.36
CA ILE A 10 -3.17 -0.70 -5.30
C ILE A 10 -2.36 -1.64 -4.41
N LEU A 11 -1.08 -1.30 -4.20
CA LEU A 11 -0.25 -1.92 -3.18
C LEU A 11 -0.69 -1.44 -1.80
N MET A 12 -0.95 -2.36 -0.87
CA MET A 12 -1.46 -2.02 0.46
C MET A 12 -0.35 -2.08 1.50
N LEU A 13 -0.21 -1.00 2.28
CA LEU A 13 0.58 -0.96 3.50
C LEU A 13 -0.37 -0.86 4.69
N ILE A 14 -0.29 -1.80 5.62
CA ILE A 14 -1.09 -1.83 6.84
C ILE A 14 -0.17 -1.68 8.04
N GLY A 15 -0.39 -0.64 8.85
CA GLY A 15 0.24 -0.47 10.15
C GLY A 15 -0.55 -1.18 11.24
N ASP A 16 0.14 -1.87 12.14
CA ASP A 16 -0.40 -2.48 13.34
C ASP A 16 -0.17 -1.56 14.56
N GLN A 17 -0.84 -1.83 15.68
CA GLN A 17 -0.79 -0.99 16.88
C GLN A 17 0.59 -1.00 17.55
N ASP A 18 1.40 -2.04 17.31
CA ASP A 18 2.78 -2.14 17.78
C ASP A 18 3.78 -1.33 16.93
N GLY A 19 3.30 -0.64 15.89
CA GLY A 19 4.10 0.11 14.95
C GLY A 19 4.63 -0.72 13.78
N SER A 20 4.50 -2.04 13.81
CA SER A 20 4.88 -2.89 12.69
C SER A 20 4.02 -2.59 11.45
N CYS A 21 4.62 -2.74 10.28
CA CYS A 21 3.97 -2.48 9.01
C CYS A 21 4.07 -3.73 8.13
N ARG A 22 2.98 -4.06 7.45
CA ARG A 22 2.88 -5.22 6.54
C ARG A 22 2.47 -4.73 5.16
N ILE A 23 3.17 -5.19 4.13
CA ILE A 23 2.92 -4.81 2.74
C ILE A 23 2.33 -5.99 1.97
N PHE A 24 1.23 -5.75 1.27
CA PHE A 24 0.48 -6.75 0.50
C PHE A 24 0.40 -6.36 -0.97
N ASN A 25 0.68 -7.31 -1.87
CA ASN A 25 0.78 -7.04 -3.30
C ASN A 25 -0.44 -7.51 -4.10
N PRO A 26 -1.13 -6.62 -4.85
CA PRO A 26 -2.30 -6.96 -5.66
C PRO A 26 -1.99 -7.87 -6.87
N VAL A 27 -0.72 -8.02 -7.27
CA VAL A 27 -0.29 -8.99 -8.29
C VAL A 27 -0.28 -10.41 -7.73
N SER A 28 -0.08 -10.54 -6.41
CA SER A 28 -0.01 -11.82 -5.70
C SER A 28 -1.27 -12.10 -4.87
N ASP A 29 -2.45 -11.74 -5.38
CA ASP A 29 -3.74 -11.88 -4.66
C ASP A 29 -3.72 -11.29 -3.24
N TYR A 30 -3.02 -10.18 -3.05
CA TYR A 30 -2.81 -9.53 -1.75
C TYR A 30 -2.17 -10.45 -0.71
N GLN A 31 -1.23 -11.30 -1.12
CA GLN A 31 -0.33 -11.98 -0.21
C GLN A 31 0.65 -11.01 0.44
N LEU A 32 1.05 -11.34 1.67
CA LEU A 32 2.10 -10.62 2.41
C LEU A 32 3.42 -10.77 1.67
N VAL A 33 4.00 -9.65 1.25
CA VAL A 33 5.31 -9.63 0.57
C VAL A 33 6.43 -9.35 1.57
N VAL A 34 6.21 -8.38 2.47
CA VAL A 34 7.23 -7.99 3.44
C VAL A 34 6.58 -7.40 4.69
N SER A 35 7.30 -7.54 5.81
CA SER A 35 6.97 -6.92 7.09
C SER A 35 8.15 -6.10 7.60
N HIS A 36 7.86 -4.91 8.11
CA HIS A 36 8.84 -4.01 8.72
C HIS A 36 8.44 -3.66 10.14
N SER A 37 9.43 -3.30 10.97
CA SER A 37 9.21 -2.94 12.38
C SER A 37 8.62 -1.53 12.57
N ASN A 38 8.64 -0.69 11.53
CA ASN A 38 8.09 0.66 11.57
C ASN A 38 7.73 1.15 10.15
N TYR A 39 6.95 2.23 10.09
CA TYR A 39 6.51 2.85 8.84
C TYR A 39 7.67 3.40 7.99
N GLN A 40 8.73 3.92 8.62
CA GLN A 40 9.87 4.48 7.88
C GLN A 40 10.58 3.41 7.04
N ALA A 41 10.88 2.25 7.62
CA ALA A 41 11.51 1.14 6.91
C ALA A 41 10.60 0.60 5.79
N ALA A 42 9.29 0.55 6.02
CA ALA A 42 8.33 0.18 4.98
C ALA A 42 8.28 1.23 3.85
N GLN A 43 8.39 2.52 4.17
CA GLN A 43 8.43 3.60 3.19
C GLN A 43 9.70 3.54 2.34
N GLU A 44 10.86 3.21 2.92
CA GLU A 44 12.11 3.04 2.18
C GLU A 44 12.00 1.90 1.16
N TRP A 45 11.40 0.77 1.53
CA TRP A 45 11.13 -0.34 0.62
C TRP A 45 10.24 0.09 -0.56
N LEU A 46 9.20 0.90 -0.31
CA LEU A 46 8.31 1.41 -1.36
C LEU A 46 9.02 2.33 -2.37
N LEU A 47 10.15 2.93 -2.02
CA LEU A 47 10.92 3.79 -2.92
C LEU A 47 11.82 2.99 -3.87
N GLU A 48 12.08 1.71 -3.58
CA GLU A 48 12.88 0.84 -4.44
C GLU A 48 12.13 0.40 -5.70
N ASP A 49 10.79 0.38 -5.64
CA ASP A 49 9.91 0.00 -6.73
C ASP A 49 9.33 1.23 -7.47
N GLU A 50 9.00 1.08 -8.76
CA GLU A 50 8.43 2.12 -9.64
C GLU A 50 6.96 2.50 -9.29
N TYR A 51 6.52 2.33 -8.03
CA TYR A 51 5.15 2.65 -7.64
C TYR A 51 4.91 4.16 -7.55
N GLU A 52 3.83 4.63 -8.17
CA GLU A 52 3.35 5.98 -7.96
C GLU A 52 2.59 6.08 -6.62
N ARG A 53 3.05 6.97 -5.74
CA ARG A 53 2.36 7.22 -4.47
C ARG A 53 0.97 7.80 -4.75
N VAL A 54 -0.06 7.07 -4.32
CA VAL A 54 -1.44 7.58 -4.31
C VAL A 54 -1.49 8.80 -3.39
N LYS A 55 -1.72 9.98 -3.96
CA LYS A 55 -1.92 11.23 -3.20
C LYS A 55 -3.41 11.36 -2.87
N GLY A 56 -3.78 10.94 -1.67
CA GLY A 56 -5.14 11.04 -1.15
C GLY A 56 -5.20 10.34 0.19
N GLN A 57 -5.86 10.96 1.16
CA GLN A 57 -6.25 10.29 2.39
C GLN A 57 -7.72 9.92 2.20
N LEU A 58 -8.05 8.65 2.41
CA LEU A 58 -9.43 8.20 2.51
C LEU A 58 -9.59 7.67 3.93
N LEU A 59 -10.24 8.46 4.78
CA LEU A 59 -10.59 8.03 6.12
C LEU A 59 -11.68 6.97 6.03
N ALA A 60 -11.68 5.99 6.94
CA ALA A 60 -12.71 4.95 6.97
C ALA A 60 -14.14 5.54 7.06
N GLU A 61 -14.25 6.72 7.67
CA GLU A 61 -15.49 7.49 7.80
C GLU A 61 -16.00 8.06 6.47
N GLU A 62 -15.11 8.22 5.48
CA GLU A 62 -15.41 8.75 4.14
C GLU A 62 -15.83 7.66 3.14
N VAL A 63 -15.79 6.38 3.55
CA VAL A 63 -16.17 5.21 2.73
C VAL A 63 -17.60 4.72 3.02
N MET A 64 -18.35 5.43 3.88
CA MET A 64 -19.74 5.09 4.25
C MET A 64 -20.79 5.64 3.27
#